data_AF-A0A7Y0K514-F1
#
_entry.id   AF-A0A7Y0K514-F1
#
_cell.length_a   1.000
_cell.length_b   1.000
_cell.length_c   1.000
_cell.angle_alpha   90.00
_cell.angle_beta   90.00
_cell.angle_gamma   90.00
#
_symmetry.space_group_name_H-M   'P 1'
#
loop_
_entity.id
_entity.type
_entity.pdbx_description
1 polymer ?
#
loop_
_entity_poly.entity_id
_entity_poly.type
_entity_poly.pdbx_seq_one_letter_code
_entity_poly.pdbx_strand_id
1 'polypeptide(L)'
;MFNIWINKQDDDLANSGNQTENLLVFNLFDKNNKSNVKTDAEQLWRRFGCQSLSDISEDLLVIAISVFCADKRIPRKKSTDNWTRRIKLHLPVLEVEKWTVVKNELEKTLRFLSGDNWTFEFRQSTSKFRSNKKNTKYKLIDKQKYDSVSLFSGGLDSFCGALTLSEKQKNTCFVGFREYNLLTSRQHELFNEIDKAYPAINKELILFNANPLAPIQWNGEKGRLGAESSSRSRSFLFLAGAVAIASIIGEGTPVFIPENGFIGINVPLTDSRSGSCSTRTTHPIFLKTLNQILQLVGLNHTIKNFYWDKSKGEIVAEHTEKLVFQNNAHRTLSCSHPCLSRYDRKYDKSIEIPCNCGYCYPCLIRRASFLAIGKDNTVYNSVYKLNSKFLTQYSKLQGRASDLKAVLFSLRRYFKHKDDKEYIRTLLVRQGPLSMDEITSYERLYHKSMNELLEMLKFEDAQSGGGLIEYLGLKDLIEDAQLS
;
A
#
# COMPACT_ATOMS: atom_id res chain seq x y z
N MET A 1 -7.08 23.26 -12.12
CA MET A 1 -7.85 22.26 -11.35
C MET A 1 -8.21 21.14 -12.32
N PHE A 2 -8.13 19.88 -11.93
CA PHE A 2 -8.55 18.76 -12.77
C PHE A 2 -9.98 18.39 -12.40
N ASN A 3 -10.92 18.62 -13.33
CA ASN A 3 -12.32 18.26 -13.15
C ASN A 3 -12.55 16.87 -13.75
N ILE A 4 -13.06 15.95 -12.94
CA ILE A 4 -13.20 14.55 -13.30
C ILE A 4 -14.64 14.12 -13.09
N TRP A 5 -15.25 13.61 -14.16
CA TRP A 5 -16.56 12.98 -14.12
C TRP A 5 -16.42 11.47 -14.07
N ILE A 6 -17.16 10.85 -13.16
CA ILE A 6 -17.21 9.40 -13.02
C ILE A 6 -18.57 8.92 -13.47
N ASN A 7 -18.59 7.99 -14.43
CA ASN A 7 -19.79 7.25 -14.81
C ASN A 7 -19.72 5.85 -14.20
N LYS A 8 -20.70 5.47 -13.38
CA LYS A 8 -20.72 4.17 -12.69
C LYS A 8 -21.27 3.05 -13.57
N GLN A 9 -22.51 3.20 -14.01
CA GLN A 9 -23.24 2.20 -14.82
C GLN A 9 -23.88 2.84 -16.06
N ASP A 10 -24.37 4.07 -15.92
CA ASP A 10 -25.00 4.84 -16.99
C ASP A 10 -24.18 6.07 -17.36
N ASP A 11 -24.30 6.51 -18.61
CA ASP A 11 -23.71 7.78 -19.06
C ASP A 11 -24.67 8.92 -18.73
N ASP A 12 -24.56 9.42 -17.51
CA ASP A 12 -25.40 10.51 -17.01
C ASP A 12 -24.76 11.90 -17.20
N LEU A 13 -23.52 11.95 -17.72
CA LEU A 13 -22.89 13.20 -18.14
C LEU A 13 -23.70 13.87 -19.26
N ALA A 14 -24.10 13.08 -20.26
CA ALA A 14 -24.90 13.55 -21.40
C ALA A 14 -26.21 14.25 -20.97
N ASN A 15 -26.78 13.83 -19.83
CA ASN A 15 -28.03 14.35 -19.30
C ASN A 15 -27.83 15.53 -18.32
N SER A 16 -26.60 15.80 -17.90
CA SER A 16 -26.31 16.77 -16.83
C SER A 16 -26.26 18.24 -17.29
N GLY A 17 -26.26 18.51 -18.60
CA GLY A 17 -26.08 19.85 -19.16
C GLY A 17 -24.74 20.51 -18.82
N ASN A 18 -23.81 19.79 -18.20
CA ASN A 18 -22.60 20.33 -17.60
C ASN A 18 -21.50 20.48 -18.67
N GLN A 19 -21.43 21.66 -19.28
CA GLN A 19 -20.46 22.00 -20.34
C GLN A 19 -19.14 22.57 -19.78
N THR A 20 -18.61 21.99 -18.70
CA THR A 20 -17.28 22.40 -18.22
C THR A 20 -16.21 22.06 -19.25
N GLU A 21 -15.55 23.09 -19.80
CA GLU A 21 -14.34 22.92 -20.59
C GLU A 21 -13.29 22.12 -19.80
N ASN A 22 -12.61 21.19 -20.47
CA ASN A 22 -11.54 20.34 -19.91
C ASN A 22 -11.97 19.25 -18.89
N LEU A 23 -13.21 18.77 -18.95
CA LEU A 23 -13.68 17.62 -18.16
C LEU A 23 -13.00 16.30 -18.59
N LEU A 24 -12.52 15.52 -17.61
CA LEU A 24 -11.96 14.18 -17.80
C LEU A 24 -12.96 13.13 -17.33
N VAL A 25 -13.30 12.17 -18.18
CA VAL A 25 -14.34 11.17 -17.90
C VAL A 25 -13.73 9.79 -17.68
N PHE A 26 -14.11 9.15 -16.58
CA PHE A 26 -13.88 7.73 -16.32
C PHE A 26 -15.20 6.96 -16.29
N ASN A 27 -15.32 5.99 -17.19
CA ASN A 27 -16.45 5.10 -17.32
C ASN A 27 -16.12 3.75 -16.67
N LEU A 28 -16.85 3.39 -15.61
CA LEU A 28 -16.76 2.10 -14.92
C LEU A 28 -17.76 1.05 -15.45
N PHE A 29 -18.40 1.33 -16.59
CA PHE A 29 -19.39 0.46 -17.22
C PHE A 29 -18.99 -1.03 -17.26
N ASP A 30 -19.99 -1.91 -17.31
CA ASP A 30 -19.77 -3.35 -17.50
C ASP A 30 -18.92 -3.60 -18.76
N LYS A 31 -18.23 -4.75 -18.82
CA LYS A 31 -17.13 -5.11 -19.75
C LYS A 31 -17.52 -5.06 -21.24
N ASN A 32 -17.81 -3.86 -21.73
CA ASN A 32 -18.01 -3.47 -23.11
C ASN A 32 -16.89 -2.51 -23.52
N ASN A 33 -16.75 -2.25 -24.81
CA ASN A 33 -15.71 -1.36 -25.33
C ASN A 33 -15.89 0.13 -24.93
N LYS A 34 -16.94 0.48 -24.17
CA LYS A 34 -17.22 1.84 -23.71
C LYS A 34 -16.63 2.17 -22.34
N SER A 35 -16.19 1.15 -21.60
CA SER A 35 -15.52 1.31 -20.29
C SER A 35 -14.03 1.62 -20.47
N ASN A 36 -13.54 2.72 -19.88
CA ASN A 36 -12.12 3.04 -19.81
C ASN A 36 -11.52 2.77 -18.41
N VAL A 37 -12.30 2.20 -17.49
CA VAL A 37 -11.82 1.64 -16.22
C VAL A 37 -12.09 0.13 -16.21
N LYS A 38 -11.06 -0.66 -16.52
CA LYS A 38 -11.16 -2.12 -16.52
C LYS A 38 -10.99 -2.62 -15.08
N THR A 39 -12.01 -3.21 -14.51
CA THR A 39 -11.98 -3.79 -13.16
C THR A 39 -12.70 -5.14 -13.17
N ASP A 40 -12.38 -5.98 -12.20
CA ASP A 40 -13.13 -7.19 -11.85
C ASP A 40 -13.55 -7.19 -10.38
N ALA A 41 -13.74 -6.00 -9.81
CA ALA A 41 -14.20 -5.80 -8.44
C ALA A 41 -15.50 -6.56 -8.11
N GLU A 42 -16.31 -6.91 -9.12
CA GLU A 42 -17.47 -7.79 -8.94
C GLU A 42 -17.15 -9.16 -8.34
N GLN A 43 -15.91 -9.62 -8.43
CA GLN A 43 -15.48 -10.85 -7.77
C GLN A 43 -15.56 -10.76 -6.24
N LEU A 44 -15.47 -9.54 -5.67
CA LEU A 44 -15.55 -9.34 -4.22
C LEU A 44 -16.89 -9.79 -3.64
N TRP A 45 -17.99 -9.68 -4.39
CA TRP A 45 -19.32 -10.10 -3.94
C TRP A 45 -19.86 -11.32 -4.67
N ARG A 46 -19.57 -11.46 -5.97
CA ARG A 46 -20.05 -12.60 -6.76
C ARG A 46 -19.47 -13.94 -6.30
N ARG A 47 -18.27 -13.98 -5.71
CA ARG A 47 -17.72 -15.22 -5.15
C ARG A 47 -18.49 -15.72 -3.93
N PHE A 48 -19.19 -14.85 -3.21
CA PHE A 48 -20.10 -15.20 -2.12
C PHE A 48 -21.54 -15.46 -2.59
N GLY A 49 -21.77 -15.50 -3.91
CA GLY A 49 -23.11 -15.67 -4.49
C GLY A 49 -24.00 -14.43 -4.35
N CYS A 50 -23.45 -13.28 -3.95
CA CYS A 50 -24.20 -12.02 -3.92
C CYS A 50 -24.34 -11.45 -5.33
N GLN A 51 -25.46 -10.79 -5.61
CA GLN A 51 -25.68 -10.08 -6.88
C GLN A 51 -25.08 -8.66 -6.84
N SER A 52 -25.12 -8.01 -5.69
CA SER A 52 -24.57 -6.66 -5.42
C SER A 52 -24.11 -6.54 -3.97
N LEU A 53 -23.41 -5.44 -3.67
CA LEU A 53 -23.11 -4.99 -2.32
C LEU A 53 -24.30 -4.19 -1.74
N SER A 54 -24.27 -3.93 -0.42
CA SER A 54 -25.10 -2.88 0.18
C SER A 54 -24.76 -1.52 -0.45
N ASP A 55 -25.72 -0.60 -0.44
CA ASP A 55 -25.62 0.71 -1.11
C ASP A 55 -24.39 1.48 -0.65
N ILE A 56 -24.21 1.57 0.68
CA ILE A 56 -23.07 2.27 1.25
C ILE A 56 -21.72 1.57 1.00
N SER A 57 -21.67 0.24 1.02
CA SER A 57 -20.44 -0.50 0.72
C SER A 57 -20.06 -0.39 -0.76
N GLU A 58 -21.04 -0.36 -1.66
CA GLU A 58 -20.82 -0.12 -3.08
C GLU A 58 -20.24 1.28 -3.32
N ASP A 59 -20.85 2.29 -2.69
CA ASP A 59 -20.38 3.67 -2.82
C ASP A 59 -18.93 3.83 -2.36
N LEU A 60 -18.55 3.24 -1.21
CA LEU A 60 -17.17 3.25 -0.73
C LEU A 60 -16.21 2.69 -1.79
N LEU A 61 -16.56 1.56 -2.39
CA LEU A 61 -15.73 0.89 -3.40
C LEU A 61 -15.63 1.74 -4.68
N VAL A 62 -16.72 2.34 -5.14
CA VAL A 62 -16.75 3.22 -6.33
C VAL A 62 -15.95 4.50 -6.09
N ILE A 63 -16.08 5.12 -4.92
CA ILE A 63 -15.27 6.27 -4.51
C ILE A 63 -13.78 5.89 -4.54
N ALA A 64 -13.41 4.76 -3.95
CA ALA A 64 -12.01 4.33 -3.89
C ALA A 64 -11.42 3.99 -5.27
N ILE A 65 -12.19 3.34 -6.16
CA ILE A 65 -11.78 3.09 -7.55
C ILE A 65 -11.57 4.42 -8.27
N SER A 66 -12.49 5.38 -8.11
CA SER A 66 -12.42 6.69 -8.76
C SER A 66 -11.21 7.51 -8.33
N VAL A 67 -10.93 7.56 -7.02
CA VAL A 67 -9.73 8.20 -6.45
C VAL A 67 -8.48 7.55 -7.04
N PHE A 68 -8.43 6.22 -7.10
CA PHE A 68 -7.31 5.49 -7.69
C PHE A 68 -7.14 5.77 -9.19
N CYS A 69 -8.23 5.89 -9.95
CA CYS A 69 -8.19 6.25 -11.37
C CYS A 69 -7.57 7.63 -11.58
N ALA A 70 -8.02 8.63 -10.83
CA ALA A 70 -7.45 9.98 -10.86
C ALA A 70 -5.96 9.97 -10.49
N ASP A 71 -5.62 9.26 -9.41
CA ASP A 71 -4.24 9.16 -8.92
C ASP A 71 -3.30 8.56 -9.97
N LYS A 72 -3.71 7.52 -10.70
CA LYS A 72 -2.87 6.84 -11.72
C LYS A 72 -2.78 7.59 -13.06
N ARG A 73 -3.78 8.39 -13.42
CA ARG A 73 -3.92 8.94 -14.78
C ARG A 73 -3.67 10.44 -14.90
N ILE A 74 -3.52 11.14 -13.78
CA ILE A 74 -3.23 12.56 -13.74
C ILE A 74 -1.81 12.75 -13.21
N PRO A 75 -0.81 12.99 -14.08
CA PRO A 75 0.56 13.13 -13.63
C PRO A 75 0.77 14.37 -12.78
N ARG A 76 1.53 14.26 -11.69
CA ARG A 76 1.90 15.39 -10.83
C ARG A 76 2.65 16.49 -11.58
N LYS A 77 3.46 16.15 -12.59
CA LYS A 77 4.14 17.11 -13.49
C LYS A 77 3.20 18.06 -14.28
N LYS A 78 1.89 17.87 -14.19
CA LYS A 78 0.87 18.74 -14.80
C LYS A 78 0.26 19.73 -13.79
N SER A 79 0.63 19.67 -12.51
CA SER A 79 0.26 20.69 -11.52
C SER A 79 1.20 21.89 -11.57
N THR A 80 0.78 23.01 -10.95
CA THR A 80 1.51 24.28 -10.95
C THR A 80 2.90 24.20 -10.30
N ASP A 81 3.03 23.35 -9.28
CA ASP A 81 4.26 23.09 -8.53
C ASP A 81 4.95 21.78 -8.95
N ASN A 82 4.49 21.14 -10.03
CA ASN A 82 4.89 19.81 -10.48
C ASN A 82 4.68 18.67 -9.45
N TRP A 83 3.93 18.91 -8.38
CA TRP A 83 3.71 17.95 -7.30
C TRP A 83 2.25 17.83 -6.84
N THR A 84 1.67 18.90 -6.31
CA THR A 84 0.38 18.91 -5.61
C THR A 84 -0.77 19.11 -6.59
N ARG A 85 -1.58 18.07 -6.82
CA ARG A 85 -2.73 18.17 -7.72
C ARG A 85 -3.93 18.76 -6.99
N ARG A 86 -4.75 19.53 -7.71
CA ARG A 86 -6.09 19.96 -7.29
C ARG A 86 -7.11 19.18 -8.12
N ILE A 87 -7.78 18.21 -7.51
CA ILE A 87 -8.63 17.22 -8.17
C ILE A 87 -10.06 17.38 -7.67
N LYS A 88 -11.00 17.62 -8.59
CA LYS A 88 -12.44 17.63 -8.34
C LYS A 88 -13.07 16.38 -8.93
N LEU A 89 -13.80 15.61 -8.12
CA LEU A 89 -14.48 14.38 -8.51
C LEU A 89 -15.99 14.54 -8.42
N HIS A 90 -16.68 14.40 -9.55
CA HIS A 90 -18.15 14.31 -9.62
C HIS A 90 -18.54 12.83 -9.59
N LEU A 91 -19.11 12.38 -8.47
CA LEU A 91 -19.28 10.95 -8.15
C LEU A 91 -20.74 10.52 -8.00
N PRO A 92 -21.22 9.56 -8.81
CA PRO A 92 -22.49 8.90 -8.58
C PRO A 92 -22.42 8.03 -7.33
N VAL A 93 -23.27 8.32 -6.35
CA VAL A 93 -23.43 7.52 -5.14
C VAL A 93 -24.91 7.24 -4.90
N LEU A 94 -25.20 6.12 -4.23
CA LEU A 94 -26.54 5.70 -3.85
C LEU A 94 -27.00 6.44 -2.58
N GLU A 95 -26.09 6.64 -1.62
CA GLU A 95 -26.36 7.22 -0.30
C GLU A 95 -25.78 8.65 -0.16
N VAL A 96 -26.27 9.59 -0.99
CA VAL A 96 -25.71 10.96 -1.10
C VAL A 96 -25.62 11.68 0.24
N GLU A 97 -26.67 11.60 1.06
CA GLU A 97 -26.73 12.30 2.35
C GLU A 97 -25.61 11.86 3.29
N LYS A 98 -25.39 10.54 3.42
CA LYS A 98 -24.34 9.97 4.27
C LYS A 98 -22.94 10.40 3.82
N TRP A 99 -22.68 10.37 2.51
CA TRP A 99 -21.37 10.80 1.97
C TRP A 99 -21.16 12.31 2.07
N THR A 100 -22.23 13.10 1.98
CA THR A 100 -22.17 14.55 2.14
C THR A 100 -21.78 14.94 3.56
N VAL A 101 -22.29 14.23 4.57
CA VAL A 101 -21.93 14.44 5.99
C VAL A 101 -20.43 14.27 6.22
N VAL A 102 -19.81 13.24 5.63
CA VAL A 102 -18.38 12.93 5.82
C VAL A 102 -17.45 13.57 4.79
N LYS A 103 -17.98 14.35 3.83
CA LYS A 103 -17.24 14.90 2.68
C LYS A 103 -15.93 15.56 3.09
N ASN A 104 -15.98 16.51 4.03
CA ASN A 104 -14.80 17.28 4.45
C ASN A 104 -13.72 16.39 5.09
N GLU A 105 -14.13 15.39 5.88
CA GLU A 105 -13.18 14.46 6.50
C GLU A 105 -12.58 13.48 5.51
N LEU A 106 -13.35 13.05 4.50
CA LEU A 106 -12.85 12.26 3.38
C LEU A 106 -11.80 13.04 2.58
N GLU A 107 -12.06 14.31 2.26
CA GLU A 107 -11.10 15.19 1.56
C GLU A 107 -9.81 15.36 2.35
N LYS A 108 -9.89 15.63 3.66
CA LYS A 108 -8.73 15.75 4.55
C LYS A 108 -7.94 14.44 4.64
N THR A 109 -8.65 13.31 4.79
CA THR A 109 -8.05 11.97 4.90
C THR A 109 -7.28 11.60 3.63
N LEU A 110 -7.88 11.82 2.46
CA LEU A 110 -7.23 11.54 1.18
C LEU A 110 -6.12 12.53 0.86
N ARG A 111 -6.24 13.80 1.29
CA ARG A 111 -5.14 14.77 1.23
C ARG A 111 -3.97 14.32 2.09
N PHE A 112 -4.22 13.84 3.29
CA PHE A 112 -3.17 13.27 4.15
C PHE A 112 -2.51 12.07 3.46
N LEU A 113 -3.30 11.14 2.90
CA LEU A 113 -2.80 9.93 2.27
C LEU A 113 -1.96 10.21 1.00
N SER A 114 -2.46 11.04 0.08
CA SER A 114 -1.86 11.23 -1.25
C SER A 114 -1.00 12.48 -1.37
N GLY A 115 -1.23 13.48 -0.51
CA GLY A 115 -0.69 14.83 -0.63
C GLY A 115 -1.31 15.67 -1.74
N ASP A 116 -2.50 15.31 -2.24
CA ASP A 116 -3.25 16.11 -3.21
C ASP A 116 -4.45 16.80 -2.56
N ASN A 117 -4.90 17.90 -3.15
CA ASN A 117 -6.12 18.56 -2.74
C ASN A 117 -7.31 17.92 -3.48
N TRP A 118 -8.18 17.26 -2.72
CA TRP A 118 -9.38 16.59 -3.23
C TRP A 118 -10.62 17.45 -2.97
N THR A 119 -11.54 17.44 -3.92
CA THR A 119 -12.88 18.03 -3.78
C THR A 119 -13.90 17.05 -4.33
N PHE A 120 -14.91 16.68 -3.52
CA PHE A 120 -15.96 15.76 -3.94
C PHE A 120 -17.29 16.47 -4.20
N GLU A 121 -17.94 16.12 -5.30
CA GLU A 121 -19.34 16.45 -5.57
C GLU A 121 -20.11 15.16 -5.78
N PHE A 122 -20.85 14.77 -4.74
CA PHE A 122 -21.71 13.60 -4.78
C PHE A 122 -23.00 13.93 -5.51
N ARG A 123 -23.43 13.00 -6.36
CA ARG A 123 -24.67 13.10 -7.13
C ARG A 123 -25.44 11.80 -7.02
N GLN A 124 -26.77 11.92 -6.94
CA GLN A 124 -27.64 10.77 -6.75
C GLN A 124 -27.55 9.83 -7.95
N SER A 125 -27.42 8.54 -7.66
CA SER A 125 -27.56 7.44 -8.61
C SER A 125 -28.62 6.47 -8.11
N THR A 126 -29.34 5.84 -9.03
CA THR A 126 -30.27 4.73 -8.72
C THR A 126 -29.74 3.39 -9.21
N SER A 127 -28.65 3.39 -9.99
CA SER A 127 -28.12 2.20 -10.64
C SER A 127 -27.06 1.55 -9.77
N LYS A 128 -27.17 0.23 -9.61
CA LYS A 128 -26.18 -0.58 -8.89
C LYS A 128 -24.99 -0.92 -9.78
N PHE A 129 -23.80 -0.96 -9.18
CA PHE A 129 -22.56 -1.27 -9.87
C PHE A 129 -22.52 -2.76 -10.24
N ARG A 130 -22.67 -3.06 -11.54
CA ARG A 130 -22.54 -4.42 -12.08
C ARG A 130 -23.43 -5.47 -11.38
N SER A 131 -24.64 -5.08 -11.00
CA SER A 131 -25.64 -5.98 -10.39
C SER A 131 -26.39 -6.85 -11.40
N ASN A 132 -26.08 -6.76 -12.68
CA ASN A 132 -26.78 -7.47 -13.75
C ASN A 132 -26.58 -8.99 -13.77
N LYS A 133 -25.61 -9.53 -13.02
CA LYS A 133 -25.31 -10.96 -12.99
C LYS A 133 -25.03 -11.42 -11.55
N LYS A 134 -25.55 -12.61 -11.24
CA LYS A 134 -25.20 -13.40 -10.05
C LYS A 134 -24.30 -14.55 -10.49
N ASN A 135 -23.27 -14.89 -9.71
CA ASN A 135 -22.52 -16.11 -9.98
C ASN A 135 -23.34 -17.31 -9.52
N THR A 136 -23.70 -18.17 -10.46
CA THR A 136 -24.42 -19.43 -10.22
C THR A 136 -23.53 -20.65 -10.45
N LYS A 137 -22.24 -20.46 -10.79
CA LYS A 137 -21.30 -21.56 -11.02
C LYS A 137 -20.75 -22.14 -9.71
N TYR A 138 -20.32 -23.39 -9.79
CA TYR A 138 -19.80 -24.18 -8.68
C TYR A 138 -18.57 -23.53 -7.99
N LYS A 139 -18.51 -23.66 -6.65
CA LYS A 139 -17.55 -23.06 -5.68
C LYS A 139 -17.86 -21.61 -5.23
N LEU A 140 -19.04 -21.42 -4.66
CA LEU A 140 -19.34 -20.23 -3.86
C LEU A 140 -18.63 -20.31 -2.50
N ILE A 141 -18.17 -19.16 -2.01
CA ILE A 141 -17.62 -19.01 -0.68
C ILE A 141 -18.78 -18.87 0.30
N ASP A 142 -18.79 -19.73 1.33
CA ASP A 142 -19.72 -19.60 2.44
C ASP A 142 -19.25 -18.51 3.40
N LYS A 143 -19.95 -17.38 3.41
CA LYS A 143 -19.62 -16.23 4.24
C LYS A 143 -19.63 -16.54 5.75
N GLN A 144 -20.39 -17.54 6.21
CA GLN A 144 -20.49 -17.89 7.63
C GLN A 144 -19.23 -18.57 8.16
N LYS A 145 -18.33 -19.02 7.27
CA LYS A 145 -17.08 -19.69 7.65
C LYS A 145 -15.97 -18.73 8.06
N TYR A 146 -16.14 -17.42 7.91
CA TYR A 146 -15.09 -16.43 8.14
C TYR A 146 -15.50 -15.46 9.24
N ASP A 147 -14.54 -15.06 10.07
CA ASP A 147 -14.74 -14.13 11.19
C ASP A 147 -13.88 -12.87 11.06
N SER A 148 -13.10 -12.76 9.99
CA SER A 148 -12.17 -11.65 9.76
C SER A 148 -11.77 -11.52 8.29
N VAL A 149 -11.31 -10.31 7.93
CA VAL A 149 -10.74 -10.02 6.61
C VAL A 149 -9.33 -9.47 6.80
N SER A 150 -8.37 -9.88 5.97
CA SER A 150 -7.01 -9.33 6.02
C SER A 150 -6.48 -9.03 4.63
N LEU A 151 -5.79 -7.89 4.47
CA LEU A 151 -5.05 -7.61 3.26
C LEU A 151 -3.88 -8.59 3.08
N PHE A 152 -3.66 -9.02 1.84
CA PHE A 152 -2.61 -9.95 1.47
C PHE A 152 -1.93 -9.49 0.17
N SER A 153 -0.82 -8.76 0.30
CA SER A 153 -0.11 -8.18 -0.84
C SER A 153 0.89 -9.14 -1.49
N GLY A 154 1.24 -10.25 -0.82
CA GLY A 154 2.36 -11.11 -1.20
C GLY A 154 3.72 -10.60 -0.72
N GLY A 155 3.74 -9.50 0.04
CA GLY A 155 4.91 -9.00 0.76
C GLY A 155 5.11 -9.68 2.11
N LEU A 156 6.31 -9.52 2.68
CA LEU A 156 6.74 -10.22 3.90
C LEU A 156 5.80 -9.96 5.08
N ASP A 157 5.41 -8.70 5.30
CA ASP A 157 4.57 -8.30 6.44
C ASP A 157 3.17 -8.91 6.33
N SER A 158 2.57 -8.89 5.14
CA SER A 158 1.27 -9.52 4.90
C SER A 158 1.33 -11.05 5.00
N PHE A 159 2.48 -11.66 4.67
CA PHE A 159 2.72 -13.08 4.83
C PHE A 159 2.83 -13.46 6.32
N CYS A 160 3.65 -12.76 7.10
CA CYS A 160 3.73 -12.94 8.56
C CYS A 160 2.39 -12.65 9.23
N GLY A 161 1.67 -11.63 8.79
CA GLY A 161 0.33 -11.32 9.29
C GLY A 161 -0.67 -12.45 9.05
N ALA A 162 -0.61 -13.10 7.88
CA ALA A 162 -1.42 -14.28 7.59
C ALA A 162 -1.06 -15.47 8.48
N LEU A 163 0.24 -15.68 8.77
CA LEU A 163 0.69 -16.69 9.74
C LEU A 163 0.16 -16.38 11.15
N THR A 164 0.33 -15.15 11.62
CA THR A 164 -0.14 -14.70 12.95
C THR A 164 -1.65 -14.90 13.10
N LEU A 165 -2.45 -14.55 12.09
CA LEU A 165 -3.90 -14.77 12.12
C LEU A 165 -4.23 -16.27 12.12
N SER A 166 -3.52 -17.06 11.33
CA SER A 166 -3.71 -18.51 11.26
C SER A 166 -3.37 -19.20 12.60
N GLU A 167 -2.29 -18.79 13.25
CA GLU A 167 -1.87 -19.29 14.57
C GLU A 167 -2.88 -18.96 15.66
N LYS A 168 -3.48 -17.76 15.59
CA LYS A 168 -4.59 -17.33 16.45
C LYS A 168 -5.93 -18.00 16.09
N GLN A 169 -5.92 -19.02 15.24
CA GLN A 169 -7.09 -19.78 14.81
C GLN A 169 -8.19 -18.91 14.18
N LYS A 170 -7.82 -17.83 13.49
CA LYS A 170 -8.77 -16.95 12.81
C LYS A 170 -9.17 -17.48 11.45
N ASN A 171 -10.47 -17.58 11.21
CA ASN A 171 -11.00 -17.94 9.90
C ASN A 171 -11.02 -16.70 9.00
N THR A 172 -9.96 -16.51 8.23
CA THR A 172 -9.68 -15.23 7.57
C THR A 172 -9.95 -15.30 6.06
N CYS A 173 -10.76 -14.37 5.55
CA CYS A 173 -10.80 -14.10 4.11
C CYS A 173 -9.71 -13.09 3.74
N PHE A 174 -8.70 -13.54 3.00
CA PHE A 174 -7.62 -12.71 2.53
C PHE A 174 -8.00 -11.97 1.25
N VAL A 175 -7.57 -10.71 1.15
CA VAL A 175 -7.88 -9.83 0.02
C VAL A 175 -6.60 -9.27 -0.56
N GLY A 176 -6.36 -9.53 -1.84
CA GLY A 176 -5.20 -9.01 -2.55
C GLY A 176 -5.59 -8.23 -3.79
N PHE A 177 -4.73 -7.28 -4.19
CA PHE A 177 -4.91 -6.51 -5.40
C PHE A 177 -3.94 -6.94 -6.49
N ARG A 178 -4.45 -7.26 -7.68
CA ARG A 178 -3.66 -7.66 -8.84
C ARG A 178 -3.20 -6.44 -9.61
N GLU A 179 -2.01 -5.94 -9.29
CA GLU A 179 -1.40 -4.89 -10.09
C GLU A 179 -0.84 -5.43 -11.41
N TYR A 180 -0.29 -6.65 -11.41
CA TYR A 180 0.26 -7.32 -12.58
C TYR A 180 0.18 -8.85 -12.43
N ASN A 181 0.15 -9.58 -13.55
CA ASN A 181 -0.13 -11.02 -13.56
C ASN A 181 0.84 -11.85 -12.72
N LEU A 182 2.13 -11.54 -12.74
CA LEU A 182 3.12 -12.29 -11.96
C LEU A 182 2.94 -12.12 -10.44
N LEU A 183 2.34 -11.02 -9.97
CA LEU A 183 2.01 -10.85 -8.54
C LEU A 183 0.91 -11.83 -8.13
N THR A 184 -0.09 -12.00 -8.99
CA THR A 184 -1.22 -12.93 -8.79
C THR A 184 -0.70 -14.34 -8.53
N SER A 185 0.22 -14.84 -9.37
CA SER A 185 0.80 -16.18 -9.19
C SER A 185 1.54 -16.29 -7.86
N ARG A 186 2.37 -15.29 -7.51
CA ARG A 186 3.11 -15.29 -6.24
C ARG A 186 2.18 -15.23 -5.01
N GLN A 187 1.10 -14.46 -5.07
CA GLN A 187 0.09 -14.41 -4.00
C GLN A 187 -0.59 -15.78 -3.82
N HIS A 188 -0.99 -16.45 -4.91
CA HIS A 188 -1.58 -17.78 -4.82
C HIS A 188 -0.58 -18.83 -4.31
N GLU A 189 0.67 -18.82 -4.79
CA GLU A 189 1.72 -19.71 -4.30
C GLU A 189 1.90 -19.60 -2.77
N LEU A 190 2.09 -18.38 -2.26
CA LEU A 190 2.29 -18.14 -0.83
C LEU A 190 1.04 -18.50 -0.02
N PHE A 191 -0.15 -18.15 -0.51
CA PHE A 191 -1.40 -18.49 0.14
C PHE A 191 -1.61 -20.00 0.23
N ASN A 192 -1.33 -20.76 -0.83
CA ASN A 192 -1.48 -22.21 -0.83
C ASN A 192 -0.55 -22.88 0.19
N GLU A 193 0.66 -22.35 0.40
CA GLU A 193 1.57 -22.87 1.42
C GLU A 193 1.08 -22.58 2.85
N ILE A 194 0.48 -21.41 3.08
CA ILE A 194 -0.21 -21.10 4.35
C ILE A 194 -1.42 -22.04 4.53
N ASP A 195 -2.19 -22.28 3.47
CA ASP A 195 -3.39 -23.12 3.55
C ASP A 195 -3.07 -24.57 3.92
N LYS A 196 -2.03 -25.14 3.30
CA LYS A 196 -1.51 -26.47 3.66
C LYS A 196 -0.98 -26.53 5.09
N ALA A 197 -0.35 -25.46 5.58
CA ALA A 197 0.24 -25.43 6.92
C ALA A 197 -0.80 -25.36 8.04
N TYR A 198 -2.01 -24.85 7.76
CA TYR A 198 -3.08 -24.67 8.74
C TYR A 198 -4.42 -25.24 8.24
N PRO A 199 -4.55 -26.56 8.05
CA PRO A 199 -5.73 -27.18 7.42
C PRO A 199 -7.00 -27.12 8.27
N ALA A 200 -6.88 -26.91 9.59
CA ALA A 200 -8.00 -26.91 10.54
C ALA A 200 -8.88 -25.64 10.50
N ILE A 201 -8.42 -24.57 9.84
CA ILE A 201 -9.12 -23.28 9.79
C ILE A 201 -9.51 -22.91 8.36
N ASN A 202 -10.65 -22.25 8.21
CA ASN A 202 -11.14 -21.77 6.93
C ASN A 202 -10.35 -20.54 6.48
N LYS A 203 -9.78 -20.63 5.28
CA LYS A 203 -9.04 -19.54 4.65
C LYS A 203 -9.48 -19.45 3.20
N GLU A 204 -9.44 -18.24 2.65
CA GLU A 204 -9.75 -17.99 1.24
C GLU A 204 -8.97 -16.78 0.77
N LEU A 205 -8.63 -16.74 -0.52
CA LEU A 205 -7.93 -15.61 -1.12
C LEU A 205 -8.78 -15.06 -2.26
N ILE A 206 -9.28 -13.83 -2.09
CA ILE A 206 -9.96 -13.08 -3.14
C ILE A 206 -9.01 -12.03 -3.69
N LEU A 207 -8.74 -12.15 -4.98
CA LEU A 207 -7.95 -11.19 -5.72
C LEU A 207 -8.86 -10.36 -6.63
N PHE A 208 -8.66 -9.04 -6.64
CA PHE A 208 -9.37 -8.10 -7.51
C PHE A 208 -8.41 -7.08 -8.14
N ASN A 209 -8.85 -6.36 -9.18
CA ASN A 209 -8.08 -5.30 -9.81
C ASN A 209 -8.93 -4.06 -10.14
N ALA A 210 -8.24 -2.97 -10.42
CA ALA A 210 -8.76 -1.81 -11.13
C ALA A 210 -7.64 -1.26 -12.01
N ASN A 211 -7.89 -1.18 -13.31
CA ASN A 211 -6.93 -0.74 -14.31
C ASN A 211 -7.52 0.44 -15.09
N PRO A 212 -7.18 1.68 -14.70
CA PRO A 212 -7.62 2.86 -15.41
C PRO A 212 -6.84 3.01 -16.73
N LEU A 213 -7.57 3.04 -17.85
CA LEU A 213 -7.04 3.44 -19.14
C LEU A 213 -7.01 4.98 -19.23
N ALA A 214 -6.73 5.52 -20.42
CA ALA A 214 -6.77 6.97 -20.61
C ALA A 214 -8.19 7.51 -20.34
N PRO A 215 -8.33 8.63 -19.58
CA PRO A 215 -9.60 9.32 -19.45
C PRO A 215 -10.11 9.77 -20.83
N ILE A 216 -11.41 9.97 -20.95
CA ILE A 216 -12.05 10.52 -22.14
C ILE A 216 -12.26 12.03 -21.92
N GLN A 217 -12.07 12.85 -22.94
CA GLN A 217 -12.39 14.28 -22.91
C GLN A 217 -13.82 14.51 -23.40
N TRP A 218 -14.36 15.72 -23.16
CA TRP A 218 -15.71 16.09 -23.60
C TRP A 218 -15.97 15.84 -25.10
N ASN A 219 -14.98 16.06 -25.96
CA ASN A 219 -15.06 15.80 -27.40
C ASN A 219 -15.01 14.30 -27.79
N GLY A 220 -14.99 13.39 -26.82
CA GLY A 220 -14.91 11.93 -27.03
C GLY A 220 -13.48 11.40 -27.24
N GLU A 221 -12.47 12.26 -27.31
CA GLU A 221 -11.09 11.84 -27.52
C GLU A 221 -10.42 11.35 -26.23
N LYS A 222 -9.33 10.56 -26.39
CA LYS A 222 -8.53 10.12 -25.24
C LYS A 222 -7.71 11.28 -24.69
N GLY A 223 -7.89 11.58 -23.41
CA GLY A 223 -7.04 12.49 -22.64
C GLY A 223 -5.62 11.95 -22.50
N ARG A 224 -4.72 12.39 -23.38
CA ARG A 224 -3.30 11.98 -23.42
C ARG A 224 -2.45 12.74 -22.39
N LEU A 225 -2.82 12.65 -21.11
CA LEU A 225 -2.09 13.32 -20.02
C LEU A 225 -0.76 12.63 -19.67
N GLY A 226 -0.65 11.33 -19.95
CA GLY A 226 0.42 10.45 -19.49
C GLY A 226 -0.06 9.51 -18.36
N ALA A 227 0.88 8.85 -17.70
CA ALA A 227 0.63 8.06 -16.51
C ALA A 227 1.39 8.65 -15.32
N GLU A 228 0.80 8.55 -14.13
CA GLU A 228 1.46 8.85 -12.86
C GLU A 228 2.22 7.60 -12.40
N SER A 229 3.52 7.78 -12.11
CA SER A 229 4.39 6.68 -11.68
C SER A 229 4.09 6.25 -10.25
N SER A 230 3.69 7.20 -9.38
CA SER A 230 3.26 6.89 -8.02
C SER A 230 1.84 6.30 -7.96
N SER A 231 1.45 5.76 -6.81
CA SER A 231 0.11 5.20 -6.58
C SER A 231 -0.24 5.36 -5.11
N ARG A 232 -0.40 6.60 -4.68
CA ARG A 232 -0.45 6.98 -3.26
C ARG A 232 -1.82 6.74 -2.63
N SER A 233 -2.87 6.71 -3.43
CA SER A 233 -4.24 6.37 -2.98
C SER A 233 -4.53 4.87 -2.98
N ARG A 234 -3.58 4.05 -3.42
CA ARG A 234 -3.77 2.61 -3.66
C ARG A 234 -4.26 1.86 -2.41
N SER A 235 -3.74 2.21 -1.25
CA SER A 235 -4.14 1.58 0.02
C SER A 235 -5.62 1.78 0.34
N PHE A 236 -6.17 2.95 0.01
CA PHE A 236 -7.59 3.23 0.21
C PHE A 236 -8.47 2.29 -0.63
N LEU A 237 -8.08 2.01 -1.88
CA LEU A 237 -8.75 1.01 -2.72
C LEU A 237 -8.68 -0.41 -2.13
N PHE A 238 -7.54 -0.77 -1.55
CA PHE A 238 -7.36 -2.11 -0.96
C PHE A 238 -8.25 -2.28 0.26
N LEU A 239 -8.24 -1.29 1.15
CA LEU A 239 -9.08 -1.26 2.35
C LEU A 239 -10.57 -1.21 2.00
N ALA A 240 -10.98 -0.44 0.98
CA ALA A 240 -12.36 -0.44 0.50
C ALA A 240 -12.80 -1.82 0.01
N GLY A 241 -11.94 -2.54 -0.72
CA GLY A 241 -12.22 -3.93 -1.13
C GLY A 241 -12.34 -4.89 0.05
N ALA A 242 -11.51 -4.73 1.09
CA ALA A 242 -11.58 -5.53 2.30
C ALA A 242 -12.83 -5.23 3.13
N VAL A 243 -13.21 -3.95 3.28
CA VAL A 243 -14.45 -3.52 3.96
C VAL A 243 -15.68 -4.03 3.22
N ALA A 244 -15.65 -4.06 1.88
CA ALA A 244 -16.74 -4.63 1.08
C ALA A 244 -16.95 -6.12 1.37
N ILE A 245 -15.86 -6.90 1.50
CA ILE A 245 -15.95 -8.31 1.91
C ILE A 245 -16.41 -8.44 3.37
N ALA A 246 -15.90 -7.61 4.28
CA ALA A 246 -16.32 -7.60 5.67
C ALA A 246 -17.83 -7.35 5.82
N SER A 247 -18.38 -6.44 5.00
CA SER A 247 -19.81 -6.13 4.94
C SER A 247 -20.66 -7.32 4.47
N ILE A 248 -20.09 -8.20 3.62
CA ILE A 248 -20.77 -9.43 3.18
C ILE A 248 -20.74 -10.49 4.27
N ILE A 249 -19.59 -10.66 4.93
CA ILE A 249 -19.38 -11.65 6.00
C ILE A 249 -20.35 -11.39 7.15
N GLY A 250 -20.38 -10.15 7.65
CA GLY A 250 -21.31 -9.73 8.70
C GLY A 250 -20.85 -8.46 9.40
N GLU A 251 -21.80 -7.71 9.96
CA GLU A 251 -21.53 -6.49 10.72
C GLU A 251 -20.50 -6.75 11.84
N GLY A 252 -19.61 -5.79 12.08
CA GLY A 252 -18.56 -5.94 13.10
C GLY A 252 -17.35 -6.78 12.68
N THR A 253 -17.37 -7.41 11.49
CA THR A 253 -16.21 -8.17 10.98
C THR A 253 -14.97 -7.27 10.90
N PRO A 254 -13.87 -7.58 11.61
CA PRO A 254 -12.66 -6.76 11.61
C PRO A 254 -11.88 -6.89 10.31
N VAL A 255 -11.22 -5.80 9.91
CA VAL A 255 -10.34 -5.74 8.75
C VAL A 255 -8.90 -5.53 9.22
N PHE A 256 -7.97 -6.37 8.76
CA PHE A 256 -6.55 -6.28 9.12
C PHE A 256 -5.69 -5.78 7.95
N ILE A 257 -4.74 -4.90 8.26
CA ILE A 257 -3.69 -4.43 7.34
C ILE A 257 -2.32 -4.65 7.99
N PRO A 258 -1.74 -5.85 7.88
CA PRO A 258 -0.45 -6.16 8.48
C PRO A 258 0.68 -5.43 7.74
N GLU A 259 1.31 -4.45 8.41
CA GLU A 259 2.49 -3.72 7.93
C GLU A 259 3.31 -3.27 9.14
N ASN A 260 4.63 -3.36 9.08
CA ASN A 260 5.50 -2.92 10.17
C ASN A 260 5.31 -1.43 10.48
N GLY A 261 5.40 -1.10 11.76
CA GLY A 261 5.17 0.25 12.26
C GLY A 261 6.19 1.27 11.78
N PHE A 262 7.43 0.86 11.50
CA PHE A 262 8.50 1.76 11.08
C PHE A 262 8.23 2.37 9.69
N ILE A 263 7.78 1.54 8.73
CA ILE A 263 7.28 2.04 7.45
C ILE A 263 5.95 2.77 7.64
N GLY A 264 5.09 2.30 8.56
CA GLY A 264 3.78 2.89 8.80
C GLY A 264 3.82 4.34 9.30
N ILE A 265 4.72 4.66 10.24
CA ILE A 265 4.91 6.02 10.74
C ILE A 265 5.61 6.91 9.73
N ASN A 266 6.46 6.32 8.87
CA ASN A 266 7.08 7.00 7.73
C ASN A 266 7.83 8.28 8.13
N VAL A 267 8.78 8.14 9.06
CA VAL A 267 9.69 9.21 9.45
C VAL A 267 10.46 9.73 8.21
N PRO A 268 10.48 11.05 7.94
CA PRO A 268 11.20 11.59 6.79
C PRO A 268 12.69 11.24 6.82
N LEU A 269 13.15 10.43 5.86
CA LEU A 269 14.57 10.04 5.76
C LEU A 269 15.49 11.24 5.45
N THR A 270 14.98 12.20 4.69
CA THR A 270 15.63 13.48 4.36
C THR A 270 14.58 14.60 4.39
N ASP A 271 15.00 15.86 4.51
CA ASP A 271 14.04 16.98 4.48
C ASP A 271 13.30 17.09 3.15
N SER A 272 13.95 16.72 2.03
CA SER A 272 13.30 16.59 0.71
C SER A 272 12.27 15.45 0.62
N ARG A 273 12.24 14.55 1.61
CA ARG A 273 11.25 13.46 1.76
C ARG A 273 10.22 13.74 2.86
N SER A 274 10.16 14.96 3.42
CA SER A 274 9.17 15.35 4.42
C SER A 274 7.74 15.50 3.87
N GLY A 275 7.57 15.64 2.56
CA GLY A 275 6.26 15.72 1.89
C GLY A 275 5.62 14.35 1.63
N SER A 276 4.67 14.30 0.69
CA SER A 276 3.99 13.06 0.28
C SER A 276 4.89 12.05 -0.47
N CYS A 277 6.21 12.28 -0.52
CA CYS A 277 7.21 11.47 -1.22
C CYS A 277 7.20 9.98 -0.82
N SER A 278 6.72 9.65 0.38
CA SER A 278 6.61 8.29 0.90
C SER A 278 5.16 7.92 1.23
N THR A 279 4.83 6.62 1.21
CA THR A 279 3.48 6.10 1.42
C THR A 279 3.03 6.24 2.88
N ARG A 280 1.84 6.79 3.13
CA ARG A 280 1.22 6.94 4.47
C ARG A 280 0.11 5.91 4.72
N THR A 281 0.26 4.73 4.13
CA THR A 281 -0.76 3.66 4.01
C THR A 281 -1.27 3.13 5.35
N THR A 282 -0.41 3.02 6.36
CA THR A 282 -0.75 2.49 7.69
C THR A 282 -0.47 3.50 8.80
N HIS A 283 -0.31 4.77 8.46
CA HIS A 283 -0.08 5.82 9.43
C HIS A 283 -1.30 5.94 10.38
N PRO A 284 -1.11 6.10 11.70
CA PRO A 284 -2.21 6.12 12.67
C PRO A 284 -3.31 7.13 12.34
N ILE A 285 -2.93 8.36 11.97
CA ILE A 285 -3.89 9.41 11.53
C ILE A 285 -4.79 8.90 10.40
N PHE A 286 -4.23 8.31 9.34
CA PHE A 286 -5.02 7.82 8.21
C PHE A 286 -5.99 6.71 8.62
N LEU A 287 -5.53 5.74 9.42
CA LEU A 287 -6.39 4.64 9.87
C LEU A 287 -7.48 5.13 10.83
N LYS A 288 -7.17 6.07 11.73
CA LYS A 288 -8.14 6.68 12.65
C LYS A 288 -9.22 7.45 11.89
N THR A 289 -8.84 8.35 10.99
CA THR A 289 -9.83 9.14 10.24
C THR A 289 -10.63 8.30 9.26
N LEU A 290 -10.02 7.28 8.64
CA LEU A 290 -10.75 6.33 7.80
C LEU A 290 -11.77 5.52 8.63
N ASN A 291 -11.38 4.99 9.80
CA ASN A 291 -12.32 4.29 10.68
C ASN A 291 -13.48 5.19 11.13
N GLN A 292 -13.22 6.46 11.44
CA GLN A 292 -14.26 7.44 11.76
C GLN A 292 -15.23 7.66 10.60
N ILE A 293 -14.71 7.82 9.37
CA ILE A 293 -15.54 7.95 8.17
C ILE A 293 -16.42 6.71 7.98
N LEU A 294 -15.85 5.51 8.10
CA LEU A 294 -16.59 4.25 7.96
C LEU A 294 -17.73 4.17 8.98
N GLN A 295 -17.46 4.49 10.24
CA GLN A 295 -18.48 4.51 11.29
C GLN A 295 -19.60 5.52 10.99
N LEU A 296 -19.26 6.76 10.60
CA LEU A 296 -20.22 7.82 10.32
C LEU A 296 -21.14 7.51 9.13
N VAL A 297 -20.66 6.77 8.14
CA VAL A 297 -21.49 6.33 7.02
C VAL A 297 -22.28 5.04 7.30
N GLY A 298 -22.09 4.42 8.47
CA GLY A 298 -22.79 3.21 8.89
C GLY A 298 -22.09 1.89 8.47
N LEU A 299 -20.80 1.93 8.17
CA LEU A 299 -19.95 0.75 7.94
C LEU A 299 -19.18 0.41 9.21
N ASN A 300 -19.77 -0.42 10.07
CA ASN A 300 -19.22 -0.80 11.38
C ASN A 300 -18.14 -1.89 11.28
N HIS A 301 -17.07 -1.62 10.54
CA HIS A 301 -15.91 -2.52 10.38
C HIS A 301 -14.62 -1.81 10.75
N THR A 302 -14.00 -2.21 11.85
CA THR A 302 -12.74 -1.58 12.29
C THR A 302 -11.55 -2.12 11.50
N ILE A 303 -10.82 -1.20 10.87
CA ILE A 303 -9.52 -1.46 10.25
C ILE A 303 -8.43 -1.37 11.33
N LYS A 304 -7.64 -2.44 11.48
CA LYS A 304 -6.56 -2.54 12.47
C LYS A 304 -5.25 -2.97 11.82
N ASN A 305 -4.14 -2.33 12.20
CA ASN A 305 -2.81 -2.85 11.96
C ASN A 305 -2.25 -3.36 13.29
N PHE A 306 -2.20 -4.67 13.50
CA PHE A 306 -1.66 -5.24 14.74
C PHE A 306 -0.12 -5.29 14.80
N TYR A 307 0.55 -4.79 13.77
CA TYR A 307 2.01 -4.62 13.71
C TYR A 307 2.44 -3.15 13.78
N TRP A 308 1.51 -2.25 14.13
CA TRP A 308 1.75 -0.80 14.14
C TRP A 308 2.90 -0.37 15.05
N ASP A 309 3.21 -1.14 16.08
CA ASP A 309 4.25 -0.90 17.08
C ASP A 309 5.48 -1.81 16.92
N LYS A 310 5.54 -2.65 15.87
CA LYS A 310 6.62 -3.63 15.68
C LYS A 310 7.57 -3.27 14.54
N SER A 311 8.85 -3.57 14.74
CA SER A 311 9.85 -3.53 13.65
C SER A 311 9.64 -4.71 12.71
N LYS A 312 10.16 -4.59 11.49
CA LYS A 312 10.12 -5.73 10.57
C LYS A 312 10.96 -6.90 11.09
N GLY A 313 12.06 -6.62 11.80
CA GLY A 313 12.86 -7.63 12.51
C GLY A 313 12.06 -8.37 13.58
N GLU A 314 11.29 -7.66 14.40
CA GLU A 314 10.40 -8.26 15.41
C GLU A 314 9.33 -9.15 14.76
N ILE A 315 8.71 -8.69 13.67
CA ILE A 315 7.70 -9.45 12.93
C ILE A 315 8.26 -10.76 12.36
N VAL A 316 9.47 -10.76 11.80
CA VAL A 316 10.06 -12.00 11.28
C VAL A 316 10.53 -12.93 12.40
N ALA A 317 10.99 -12.38 13.52
CA ALA A 317 11.42 -13.14 14.69
C ALA A 317 10.28 -13.98 15.29
N GLU A 318 9.03 -13.51 15.20
CA GLU A 318 7.84 -14.24 15.67
C GLU A 318 7.61 -15.59 14.97
N HIS A 319 8.21 -15.80 13.79
CA HIS A 319 7.90 -16.94 12.93
C HIS A 319 9.12 -17.82 12.61
N THR A 320 10.28 -17.61 13.23
CA THR A 320 11.53 -18.33 12.91
C THR A 320 11.41 -19.85 13.06
N GLU A 321 10.63 -20.32 14.03
CA GLU A 321 10.45 -21.75 14.31
C GLU A 321 9.42 -22.43 13.39
N LYS A 322 8.78 -21.68 12.49
CA LYS A 322 7.69 -22.19 11.66
C LYS A 322 8.23 -22.67 10.32
N LEU A 323 8.02 -23.94 10.01
CA LEU A 323 8.48 -24.53 8.75
C LEU A 323 7.92 -23.80 7.52
N VAL A 324 6.65 -23.41 7.56
CA VAL A 324 6.02 -22.62 6.49
C VAL A 324 6.72 -21.27 6.26
N PHE A 325 7.20 -20.63 7.33
CA PHE A 325 7.97 -19.39 7.25
C PHE A 325 9.36 -19.65 6.68
N GLN A 326 10.10 -20.59 7.26
CA GLN A 326 11.46 -20.95 6.81
C GLN A 326 11.50 -21.29 5.31
N ASN A 327 10.49 -22.00 4.82
CA ASN A 327 10.41 -22.44 3.43
C ASN A 327 9.94 -21.35 2.45
N ASN A 328 9.25 -20.30 2.91
CA ASN A 328 8.55 -19.38 2.00
C ASN A 328 8.83 -17.88 2.21
N ALA A 329 9.35 -17.46 3.37
CA ALA A 329 9.58 -16.03 3.66
C ALA A 329 10.51 -15.37 2.62
N HIS A 330 11.53 -16.09 2.15
CA HIS A 330 12.46 -15.63 1.12
C HIS A 330 11.80 -15.41 -0.25
N ARG A 331 10.65 -16.05 -0.52
CA ARG A 331 9.87 -15.91 -1.76
C ARG A 331 8.94 -14.69 -1.75
N THR A 332 8.74 -14.03 -0.61
CA THR A 332 7.86 -12.85 -0.53
C THR A 332 8.48 -11.62 -1.23
N LEU A 333 7.63 -10.69 -1.68
CA LEU A 333 8.06 -9.51 -2.46
C LEU A 333 7.84 -8.22 -1.67
N SER A 334 8.93 -7.59 -1.21
CA SER A 334 8.86 -6.29 -0.52
C SER A 334 9.20 -5.10 -1.42
N CYS A 335 9.87 -5.34 -2.55
CA CYS A 335 10.37 -4.29 -3.44
C CYS A 335 9.29 -3.34 -3.95
N SER A 336 9.59 -2.03 -3.99
CA SER A 336 8.69 -1.01 -4.56
C SER A 336 8.54 -1.13 -6.08
N HIS A 337 9.52 -1.72 -6.76
CA HIS A 337 9.57 -1.79 -8.22
C HIS A 337 9.98 -3.18 -8.73
N PRO A 338 9.26 -4.24 -8.33
CA PRO A 338 9.70 -5.62 -8.50
C PRO A 338 9.79 -6.06 -9.95
N CYS A 339 9.03 -5.42 -10.85
CA CYS A 339 9.02 -5.72 -12.29
C CYS A 339 10.07 -4.94 -13.09
N LEU A 340 10.80 -3.99 -12.49
CA LEU A 340 11.87 -3.27 -13.20
C LEU A 340 13.11 -4.15 -13.44
N SER A 341 13.25 -5.25 -12.69
CA SER A 341 14.31 -6.26 -12.88
C SER A 341 14.34 -6.82 -14.30
N ARG A 342 13.23 -6.77 -15.04
CA ARG A 342 13.17 -7.16 -16.47
C ARG A 342 14.20 -6.45 -17.34
N TYR A 343 14.52 -5.19 -17.04
CA TYR A 343 15.49 -4.40 -17.79
C TYR A 343 16.94 -4.76 -17.46
N ASP A 344 17.16 -5.48 -16.37
CA ASP A 344 18.48 -5.91 -15.93
C ASP A 344 18.85 -7.29 -16.48
N ARG A 345 17.91 -8.01 -17.12
CA ARG A 345 18.16 -9.32 -17.78
C ARG A 345 19.13 -9.27 -18.96
N LYS A 346 19.45 -8.06 -19.46
CA LYS A 346 20.53 -7.85 -20.43
C LYS A 346 21.92 -7.99 -19.81
N TYR A 347 22.03 -7.81 -18.49
CA TYR A 347 23.27 -7.97 -17.73
C TYR A 347 23.37 -9.35 -17.10
N ASP A 348 22.25 -9.90 -16.61
CA ASP A 348 22.18 -11.26 -16.07
C ASP A 348 20.84 -11.91 -16.41
N LYS A 349 20.89 -12.93 -17.27
CA LYS A 349 19.69 -13.62 -17.77
C LYS A 349 18.99 -14.47 -16.70
N SER A 350 19.66 -14.79 -15.59
CA SER A 350 19.16 -15.62 -14.49
C SER A 350 18.20 -14.89 -13.54
N ILE A 351 18.13 -13.55 -13.63
CA ILE A 351 17.24 -12.74 -12.78
C ILE A 351 15.78 -13.13 -12.99
N GLU A 352 15.14 -13.60 -11.92
CA GLU A 352 13.70 -13.86 -11.89
C GLU A 352 12.88 -12.56 -11.94
N ILE A 353 11.64 -12.67 -12.43
CA ILE A 353 10.70 -11.55 -12.46
C ILE A 353 9.37 -12.04 -11.89
N PRO A 354 8.76 -11.33 -10.93
CA PRO A 354 9.27 -10.19 -10.16
C PRO A 354 10.46 -10.55 -9.26
N CYS A 355 11.28 -9.56 -8.90
CA CYS A 355 12.43 -9.75 -8.00
C CYS A 355 12.59 -8.62 -6.97
N ASN A 356 13.11 -8.96 -5.79
CA ASN A 356 13.53 -7.98 -4.79
C ASN A 356 14.84 -7.29 -5.25
N CYS A 357 14.83 -5.97 -5.47
CA CYS A 357 16.00 -5.29 -6.04
C CYS A 357 17.19 -5.16 -5.08
N GLY A 358 16.95 -5.28 -3.78
CA GLY A 358 17.98 -5.21 -2.75
C GLY A 358 18.41 -3.81 -2.32
N TYR A 359 18.11 -2.76 -3.09
CA TYR A 359 18.56 -1.37 -2.80
C TYR A 359 17.46 -0.37 -2.47
N CYS A 360 16.20 -0.65 -2.81
CA CYS A 360 15.09 0.27 -2.51
C CYS A 360 14.73 0.23 -1.03
N TYR A 361 14.07 1.26 -0.52
CA TYR A 361 13.82 1.42 0.92
C TYR A 361 13.14 0.19 1.56
N PRO A 362 12.05 -0.39 1.01
CA PRO A 362 11.49 -1.64 1.53
C PRO A 362 12.43 -2.86 1.47
N CYS A 363 13.32 -2.94 0.46
CA CYS A 363 14.32 -3.99 0.38
C CYS A 363 15.42 -3.83 1.43
N LEU A 364 15.83 -2.61 1.76
CA LEU A 364 16.81 -2.34 2.82
C LEU A 364 16.27 -2.76 4.19
N ILE A 365 15.01 -2.40 4.49
CA ILE A 365 14.35 -2.84 5.72
C ILE A 365 14.17 -4.36 5.73
N ARG A 366 13.86 -4.98 4.58
CA ARG A 366 13.81 -6.45 4.44
C ARG A 366 15.15 -7.09 4.79
N ARG A 367 16.27 -6.64 4.21
CA ARG A 367 17.61 -7.16 4.52
C ARG A 367 17.90 -7.06 6.01
N ALA A 368 17.60 -5.91 6.61
CA ALA A 368 17.76 -5.69 8.04
C ALA A 368 16.93 -6.67 8.89
N SER A 369 15.69 -6.94 8.49
CA SER A 369 14.85 -7.90 9.20
C SER A 369 15.38 -9.33 9.13
N PHE A 370 15.83 -9.80 7.96
CA PHE A 370 16.38 -11.16 7.86
C PHE A 370 17.73 -11.32 8.56
N LEU A 371 18.56 -10.26 8.55
CA LEU A 371 19.81 -10.26 9.29
C LEU A 371 19.56 -10.41 10.80
N ALA A 372 18.50 -9.77 11.33
CA ALA A 372 18.13 -9.88 12.75
C ALA A 372 17.82 -11.33 13.20
N ILE A 373 17.48 -12.24 12.27
CA ILE A 373 17.27 -13.66 12.54
C ILE A 373 18.40 -14.56 12.00
N GLY A 374 19.49 -13.97 11.51
CA GLY A 374 20.68 -14.68 11.02
C GLY A 374 20.47 -15.55 9.78
N LYS A 375 19.35 -15.40 9.06
CA LYS A 375 18.99 -16.24 7.91
C LYS A 375 18.31 -15.40 6.84
N ASP A 376 18.99 -15.12 5.72
CA ASP A 376 18.36 -14.54 4.52
C ASP A 376 18.60 -15.44 3.29
N ASN A 377 17.59 -16.22 2.92
CA ASN A 377 17.61 -17.03 1.69
C ASN A 377 17.06 -16.25 0.48
N THR A 378 16.84 -14.94 0.59
CA THR A 378 16.26 -14.14 -0.49
C THR A 378 17.27 -13.98 -1.61
N VAL A 379 16.89 -14.40 -2.82
CA VAL A 379 17.64 -14.07 -4.03
C VAL A 379 17.29 -12.64 -4.46
N TYR A 380 18.16 -11.69 -4.13
CA TYR A 380 18.06 -10.32 -4.61
C TYR A 380 18.59 -10.19 -6.03
N ASN A 381 18.25 -9.10 -6.71
CA ASN A 381 18.75 -8.80 -8.05
C ASN A 381 20.31 -8.72 -8.03
N SER A 382 20.94 -9.67 -8.70
CA SER A 382 22.39 -9.91 -8.73
C SER A 382 23.21 -8.76 -9.31
N VAL A 383 22.59 -7.86 -10.07
CA VAL A 383 23.26 -6.70 -10.69
C VAL A 383 23.66 -5.65 -9.66
N TYR A 384 23.04 -5.64 -8.48
CA TYR A 384 23.31 -4.63 -7.46
C TYR A 384 23.95 -5.22 -6.22
N LYS A 385 25.05 -4.61 -5.82
CA LYS A 385 25.70 -4.81 -4.52
C LYS A 385 25.68 -3.50 -3.76
N LEU A 386 25.37 -3.53 -2.47
CA LEU A 386 25.33 -2.32 -1.65
C LEU A 386 26.77 -1.98 -1.25
N ASN A 387 27.38 -1.04 -1.96
CA ASN A 387 28.74 -0.56 -1.68
C ASN A 387 28.94 0.88 -2.18
N SER A 388 30.12 1.46 -1.92
CA SER A 388 30.48 2.80 -2.38
C SER A 388 30.39 2.95 -3.91
N LYS A 389 30.76 1.94 -4.68
CA LYS A 389 30.66 1.94 -6.15
C LYS A 389 29.21 2.06 -6.64
N PHE A 390 28.26 1.39 -5.97
CA PHE A 390 26.85 1.53 -6.29
C PHE A 390 26.35 2.97 -6.06
N LEU A 391 26.78 3.60 -4.96
CA LEU A 391 26.42 4.98 -4.63
C LEU A 391 26.92 5.99 -5.68
N THR A 392 28.13 5.78 -6.22
CA THR A 392 28.72 6.65 -7.24
C THR A 392 28.15 6.37 -8.64
N GLN A 393 28.06 5.10 -9.04
CA GLN A 393 27.55 4.69 -10.36
C GLN A 393 26.09 5.06 -10.58
N TYR A 394 25.25 4.96 -9.53
CA TYR A 394 23.81 5.21 -9.62
C TYR A 394 23.37 6.52 -8.94
N SER A 395 24.29 7.48 -8.84
CA SER A 395 24.15 8.76 -8.10
C SER A 395 23.14 9.77 -8.67
N LYS A 396 22.48 9.47 -9.79
CA LYS A 396 21.54 10.41 -10.43
C LYS A 396 20.38 10.81 -9.49
N LEU A 397 19.85 12.01 -9.68
CA LEU A 397 18.65 12.48 -8.98
C LEU A 397 17.49 11.50 -9.26
N GLN A 398 16.86 10.95 -8.20
CA GLN A 398 15.87 9.86 -8.30
C GLN A 398 16.41 8.56 -8.93
N GLY A 399 17.73 8.37 -8.95
CA GLY A 399 18.38 7.15 -9.41
C GLY A 399 18.27 5.99 -8.41
N ARG A 400 18.79 4.81 -8.80
CA ARG A 400 18.73 3.58 -8.00
C ARG A 400 19.40 3.72 -6.63
N ALA A 401 20.41 4.59 -6.49
CA ALA A 401 21.07 4.85 -5.20
C ALA A 401 20.30 5.80 -4.26
N SER A 402 19.20 6.41 -4.71
CA SER A 402 18.53 7.48 -3.94
C SER A 402 17.95 7.02 -2.60
N ASP A 403 17.39 5.81 -2.54
CA ASP A 403 16.86 5.24 -1.29
C ASP A 403 17.99 4.89 -0.31
N LEU A 404 19.05 4.23 -0.78
CA LEU A 404 20.20 3.90 0.05
C LEU A 404 20.83 5.17 0.63
N LYS A 405 21.08 6.20 -0.19
CA LYS A 405 21.58 7.49 0.29
C LYS A 405 20.68 8.11 1.35
N ALA A 406 19.37 8.10 1.13
CA ALA A 406 18.41 8.64 2.10
C ALA A 406 18.45 7.89 3.43
N VAL A 407 18.59 6.56 3.42
CA VAL A 407 18.78 5.75 4.63
C VAL A 407 20.09 6.10 5.33
N LEU A 408 21.19 6.24 4.58
CA LEU A 408 22.49 6.61 5.14
C LEU A 408 22.44 8.00 5.81
N PHE A 409 21.84 8.99 5.15
CA PHE A 409 21.63 10.32 5.75
C PHE A 409 20.74 10.26 7.01
N SER A 410 19.67 9.47 6.97
CA SER A 410 18.79 9.31 8.13
C SER A 410 19.51 8.66 9.32
N LEU A 411 20.39 7.68 9.07
CA LEU A 411 21.20 7.05 10.12
C LEU A 411 22.20 8.03 10.71
N ARG A 412 22.92 8.79 9.88
CA ARG A 412 23.83 9.83 10.38
C ARG A 412 23.10 10.85 11.25
N ARG A 413 21.92 11.32 10.81
CA ARG A 413 21.07 12.23 11.60
C ARG A 413 20.63 11.57 12.91
N TYR A 414 20.22 10.31 12.88
CA TYR A 414 19.83 9.58 14.07
C TYR A 414 20.97 9.47 15.08
N PHE A 415 22.17 9.04 14.69
CA PHE A 415 23.29 8.92 15.64
C PHE A 415 23.74 10.25 16.23
N LYS A 416 23.57 11.36 15.50
CA LYS A 416 23.80 12.70 16.04
C LYS A 416 22.80 13.10 17.13
N HIS A 417 21.59 12.56 17.11
CA HIS A 417 20.46 13.01 17.95
C HIS A 417 19.80 11.87 18.74
N LYS A 418 20.40 10.68 18.82
CA LYS A 418 19.75 9.49 19.40
C LYS A 418 19.45 9.65 20.89
N ASP A 419 20.25 10.45 21.59
CA ASP A 419 20.09 10.71 23.02
C ASP A 419 19.23 11.97 23.29
N ASP A 420 18.82 12.69 22.23
CA ASP A 420 17.91 13.84 22.29
C ASP A 420 16.46 13.38 22.04
N LYS A 421 15.78 13.09 23.15
CA LYS A 421 14.39 12.64 23.15
C LYS A 421 13.42 13.63 22.52
N GLU A 422 13.63 14.93 22.71
CA GLU A 422 12.74 15.97 22.15
C GLU A 422 12.88 16.01 20.63
N TYR A 423 14.10 15.91 20.12
CA TYR A 423 14.38 15.83 18.69
C TYR A 423 13.70 14.62 18.04
N ILE A 424 13.86 13.43 18.62
CA ILE A 424 13.26 12.19 18.09
C ILE A 424 11.73 12.29 18.08
N ARG A 425 11.14 12.77 19.17
CA ARG A 425 9.68 12.95 19.25
C ARG A 425 9.16 13.96 18.24
N THR A 426 9.85 15.09 18.07
CA THR A 426 9.56 16.10 17.04
C THR A 426 9.60 15.50 15.64
N LEU A 427 10.56 14.61 15.38
CA LEU A 427 10.69 13.93 14.11
C LEU A 427 9.52 12.95 13.85
N LEU A 428 9.04 12.24 14.88
CA LEU A 428 7.91 11.30 14.78
C LEU A 428 6.59 12.00 14.49
N VAL A 429 6.33 13.14 15.14
CA VAL A 429 5.09 13.92 14.95
C VAL A 429 5.12 14.82 13.71
N ARG A 430 6.22 14.82 12.95
CA ARG A 430 6.40 15.69 11.78
C ARG A 430 5.35 15.48 10.69
N GLN A 431 4.77 14.29 10.59
CA GLN A 431 3.69 13.99 9.66
C GLN A 431 2.31 14.37 10.21
N GLY A 432 2.18 14.54 11.53
CA GLY A 432 0.96 14.96 12.21
C GLY A 432 0.90 14.46 13.66
N PRO A 433 -0.15 14.87 14.41
CA PRO A 433 -0.25 14.57 15.83
C PRO A 433 -0.46 13.07 16.10
N LEU A 434 0.15 12.61 17.19
CA LEU A 434 0.07 11.25 17.73
C LEU A 434 -0.34 11.33 19.21
N SER A 435 -0.98 10.28 19.75
CA SER A 435 -1.20 10.19 21.20
C SER A 435 0.12 9.94 21.94
N MET A 436 0.14 10.17 23.25
CA MET A 436 1.33 9.91 24.07
C MET A 436 1.77 8.44 24.05
N ASP A 437 0.81 7.51 24.03
CA ASP A 437 1.08 6.08 23.91
C ASP A 437 1.71 5.75 22.54
N GLU A 438 1.17 6.34 21.47
CA GLU A 438 1.72 6.19 20.12
C GLU A 438 3.14 6.74 20.04
N ILE A 439 3.39 7.94 20.57
CA ILE A 439 4.74 8.55 20.60
C ILE A 439 5.72 7.62 21.32
N THR A 440 5.32 7.09 22.48
CA THR A 440 6.19 6.21 23.29
C THR A 440 6.53 4.92 22.55
N SER A 441 5.52 4.26 21.96
CA SER A 441 5.73 3.04 21.17
C SER A 441 6.54 3.29 19.89
N TYR A 442 6.28 4.40 19.20
CA TYR A 442 7.00 4.76 17.98
C TYR A 442 8.43 5.22 18.24
N GLU A 443 8.72 5.85 19.38
CA GLU A 443 10.08 6.19 19.81
C GLU A 443 10.91 4.92 19.99
N ARG A 444 10.42 3.95 20.78
CA ARG A 444 11.03 2.62 20.93
C ARG A 444 11.26 1.95 19.57
N LEU A 445 10.23 1.94 18.74
CA LEU A 445 10.28 1.33 17.41
C LEU A 445 11.31 2.01 16.50
N TYR A 446 11.39 3.34 16.54
CA TYR A 446 12.35 4.10 15.74
C TYR A 446 13.79 3.74 16.11
N HIS A 447 14.12 3.72 17.41
CA HIS A 447 15.43 3.27 17.89
C HIS A 447 15.75 1.83 17.42
N LYS A 448 14.79 0.91 17.61
CA LYS A 448 14.94 -0.50 17.21
C LYS A 448 15.24 -0.64 15.72
N SER A 449 14.44 -0.01 14.85
CA SER A 449 14.60 -0.12 13.40
C SER A 449 15.83 0.61 12.87
N MET A 450 16.24 1.73 13.48
CA MET A 450 17.50 2.40 13.11
C MET A 450 18.73 1.53 13.46
N ASN A 451 18.68 0.81 14.58
CA ASN A 451 19.73 -0.15 14.94
C ASN A 451 19.75 -1.35 13.99
N GLU A 452 18.59 -1.93 13.64
CA GLU A 452 18.50 -3.00 12.64
C GLU A 452 19.10 -2.58 11.28
N LEU A 453 18.84 -1.36 10.84
CA LEU A 453 19.42 -0.81 9.61
C LEU A 453 20.94 -0.59 9.72
N LEU A 454 21.45 -0.17 10.89
CA LEU A 454 22.90 -0.05 11.11
C LEU A 454 23.59 -1.42 11.00
N GLU A 455 23.07 -2.43 11.68
CA GLU A 455 23.65 -3.78 11.63
C GLU A 455 23.63 -4.36 10.21
N MET A 456 22.54 -4.12 9.47
CA MET A 456 22.47 -4.46 8.05
C MET A 456 23.56 -3.79 7.22
N LEU A 457 23.81 -2.50 7.46
CA LEU A 457 24.85 -1.79 6.73
C LEU A 457 26.26 -2.26 7.09
N LYS A 458 26.54 -2.54 8.37
CA LYS A 458 27.84 -3.12 8.78
C LYS A 458 28.08 -4.46 8.11
N PHE A 459 27.06 -5.31 8.07
CA PHE A 459 27.12 -6.61 7.39
C PHE A 459 27.38 -6.46 5.88
N GLU A 460 26.63 -5.59 5.20
CA GLU A 460 26.82 -5.34 3.77
C GLU A 460 28.17 -4.68 3.47
N ASP A 461 28.66 -3.78 4.32
CA ASP A 461 29.97 -3.15 4.15
C ASP A 461 31.10 -4.18 4.20
N ALA A 462 31.03 -5.13 5.14
CA ALA A 462 31.98 -6.22 5.26
C ALA A 462 31.95 -7.22 4.08
N GLN A 463 30.78 -7.45 3.48
CA GLN A 463 30.57 -8.51 2.47
C GLN A 463 30.58 -8.02 1.01
N SER A 464 30.22 -6.76 0.76
CA SER A 464 29.93 -6.24 -0.60
C SER A 464 31.01 -5.32 -1.17
N GLY A 465 32.22 -5.33 -0.61
CA GLY A 465 33.37 -4.54 -1.10
C GLY A 465 33.52 -3.15 -0.47
N GLY A 466 32.82 -2.89 0.65
CA GLY A 466 33.09 -1.78 1.56
C GLY A 466 32.72 -0.36 1.10
N GLY A 467 33.06 0.59 1.97
CA GLY A 467 32.98 2.04 1.74
C GLY A 467 31.61 2.67 1.98
N LEU A 468 30.60 1.93 2.45
CA LEU A 468 29.33 2.47 2.94
C LEU A 468 29.52 3.19 4.29
N ILE A 469 30.26 2.59 5.22
CA ILE A 469 30.52 3.18 6.54
C ILE A 469 31.41 4.42 6.42
N GLU A 470 32.39 4.38 5.52
CA GLU A 470 33.20 5.56 5.19
C GLU A 470 32.36 6.67 4.54
N TYR A 471 31.49 6.33 3.58
CA TYR A 471 30.58 7.30 2.96
C TYR A 471 29.63 7.97 3.96
N LEU A 472 29.21 7.23 4.99
CA LEU A 472 28.41 7.76 6.09
C LEU A 472 29.14 8.85 6.89
N GLY A 473 30.49 8.86 6.87
CA GLY A 473 31.30 9.72 7.72
C GLY A 473 31.06 9.42 9.22
N LEU A 474 30.78 8.16 9.54
CA LEU A 474 30.42 7.70 10.89
C LEU A 474 31.53 6.93 11.59
N LYS A 475 32.77 6.88 11.07
CA LYS A 475 33.88 6.18 11.75
C LYS A 475 34.00 6.64 13.21
N ASP A 476 34.04 7.96 13.42
CA ASP A 476 34.21 8.55 14.75
C ASP A 476 32.97 8.41 15.65
N LEU A 477 31.77 8.27 15.09
CA LEU A 477 30.49 8.20 15.84
C LEU A 477 30.05 6.76 16.16
N ILE A 478 30.59 5.76 15.47
CA ILE A 478 30.30 4.32 15.72
C ILE A 478 31.23 3.75 16.78
N GLU A 479 32.47 4.25 16.90
CA GLU A 479 33.42 3.85 17.94
C GLU A 479 32.92 4.24 19.35
N ASP A 480 32.30 5.41 19.51
CA ASP A 480 31.68 5.83 20.79
C ASP A 480 30.46 4.97 21.19
N ALA A 481 29.72 4.41 20.22
CA ALA A 481 28.56 3.55 20.48
C ALA A 481 28.95 2.09 20.84
N GLN A 482 30.23 1.71 20.71
CA GLN A 482 30.75 0.43 21.18
C GLN A 482 31.34 0.52 22.61
N LEU A 483 31.50 1.75 23.13
CA LEU A 483 32.07 2.04 24.45
C LEU A 483 31.02 2.50 25.49
N SER A 484 29.74 2.53 25.11
CA SER A 484 28.58 2.80 25.98
C SER A 484 27.60 1.65 25.95
#